data_AF-A0A7R9Z6A4-F1
#
_entry.id   AF-A0A7R9Z6A4-F1
#
_cell.length_a   1.000
_cell.length_b   1.000
_cell.length_c   1.000
_cell.angle_alpha   90.00
_cell.angle_beta   90.00
_cell.angle_gamma   90.00
#
_symmetry.space_group_name_H-M   'P 1'
#
loop_
_entity.id
_entity.type
_entity.pdbx_description
1 polymer ?
#
loop_
_entity_poly.entity_id
_entity_poly.type
_entity_poly.pdbx_seq_one_letter_code
_entity_poly.pdbx_strand_id
1 'polypeptide(L)'
;GVPAKPKRGGVPIIIVPSGLTSMVNMYNAQPFLEAGRYVPAAEAHARANGQKPSLVVVNRTAGKASASEAAPYHVVDKPPAKGSPDWQRVVAVITQGAKWQFKDFPFKGAAQGDMLETFRNVCGFYLHYSDEKVPETVSNWNVKRYALHRTNRHNDTKIMLDMYHTLDTFLLSRKSSLSF
;
A
#
# COMPACT_ATOMS: atom_id res chain seq x y z
N GLY A 1 36.33 -1.87 6.24
CA GLY A 1 34.90 -2.24 6.36
C GLY A 1 34.42 -2.69 5.01
N VAL A 2 33.84 -3.88 4.90
CA VAL A 2 33.35 -4.40 3.61
C VAL A 2 32.10 -3.60 3.21
N PRO A 3 32.02 -3.03 1.99
CA PRO A 3 30.81 -2.36 1.54
C PRO A 3 29.66 -3.35 1.42
N ALA A 4 28.49 -3.00 1.97
CA ALA A 4 27.29 -3.81 1.86
C ALA A 4 26.94 -4.02 0.38
N LYS A 5 26.79 -5.29 -0.05
CA LYS A 5 26.39 -5.65 -1.41
C LYS A 5 25.06 -4.96 -1.78
N PRO A 6 24.91 -4.39 -2.98
CA PRO A 6 23.65 -3.81 -3.42
C PRO A 6 22.59 -4.91 -3.51
N LYS A 7 21.49 -4.74 -2.79
CA LYS A 7 20.32 -5.62 -2.81
C LYS A 7 19.67 -5.58 -4.21
N ARG A 8 19.69 -6.72 -4.92
CA ARG A 8 19.41 -6.85 -6.38
C ARG A 8 17.93 -6.90 -6.79
N GLY A 9 16.98 -6.58 -5.91
CA GLY A 9 15.56 -6.99 -6.08
C GLY A 9 14.62 -6.06 -6.88
N GLY A 10 15.08 -4.88 -7.34
CA GLY A 10 14.22 -3.89 -8.00
C GLY A 10 13.38 -3.04 -7.04
N VAL A 11 12.53 -2.17 -7.57
CA VAL A 11 11.70 -1.22 -6.79
C VAL A 11 10.47 -1.95 -6.21
N PRO A 12 10.19 -1.87 -4.89
CA PRO A 12 8.99 -2.45 -4.31
C PRO A 12 7.68 -1.88 -4.90
N ILE A 13 6.64 -2.69 -4.96
CA ILE A 13 5.31 -2.33 -5.46
C ILE A 13 4.29 -2.33 -4.32
N ILE A 14 3.51 -1.26 -4.22
CA ILE A 14 2.30 -1.16 -3.40
C ILE A 14 1.10 -1.13 -4.33
N ILE A 15 0.15 -2.05 -4.14
CA ILE A 15 -1.09 -2.06 -4.90
C ILE A 15 -2.15 -1.26 -4.14
N VAL A 16 -2.80 -0.33 -4.82
CA VAL A 16 -3.95 0.43 -4.30
C VAL A 16 -5.23 0.02 -5.04
N PRO A 17 -6.42 0.22 -4.46
CA PRO A 17 -7.66 -0.01 -5.18
C PRO A 17 -7.84 1.02 -6.31
N SER A 18 -8.49 0.59 -7.39
CA SER A 18 -8.80 1.44 -8.55
C SER A 18 -10.07 2.30 -8.37
N GLY A 19 -10.80 2.10 -7.27
CA GLY A 19 -12.07 2.76 -6.99
C GLY A 19 -11.90 4.25 -6.70
N LEU A 20 -12.86 5.06 -7.15
CA LEU A 20 -12.88 6.51 -6.88
C LEU A 20 -13.33 6.84 -5.45
N THR A 21 -13.96 5.88 -4.76
CA THR A 21 -14.47 6.04 -3.40
C THR A 21 -13.57 5.41 -2.35
N SER A 22 -12.49 4.74 -2.73
CA SER A 22 -11.56 4.16 -1.77
C SER A 22 -10.74 5.23 -1.08
N MET A 23 -10.37 4.99 0.18
CA MET A 23 -9.63 5.96 1.00
C MET A 23 -8.35 6.43 0.29
N VAL A 24 -7.48 5.50 -0.10
CA VAL A 24 -6.24 5.78 -0.82
C VAL A 24 -6.30 5.09 -2.19
N ASN A 25 -5.99 5.82 -3.26
CA ASN A 25 -5.93 5.35 -4.65
C ASN A 25 -4.86 6.11 -5.44
N MET A 26 -4.80 5.92 -6.76
CA MET A 26 -3.78 6.55 -7.62
C MET A 26 -3.75 8.09 -7.57
N TYR A 27 -4.83 8.75 -7.16
CA TYR A 27 -4.90 10.21 -7.15
C TYR A 27 -4.31 10.82 -5.88
N ASN A 28 -4.34 10.10 -4.75
CA ASN A 28 -3.91 10.61 -3.45
C ASN A 28 -2.83 9.75 -2.76
N ALA A 29 -2.41 8.64 -3.37
CA ALA A 29 -1.41 7.75 -2.79
C ALA A 29 -0.09 8.46 -2.53
N GLN A 30 0.38 9.30 -3.46
CA GLN A 30 1.67 9.99 -3.28
C GLN A 30 1.69 10.92 -2.05
N PRO A 31 0.81 11.94 -1.92
CA PRO A 31 0.85 12.84 -0.75
C PRO A 31 0.63 12.11 0.57
N PHE A 32 -0.15 11.02 0.56
CA PHE A 32 -0.35 10.20 1.75
C PHE A 32 0.89 9.36 2.09
N LEU A 33 1.47 8.63 1.14
CA LEU A 33 2.59 7.72 1.39
C LEU A 33 3.95 8.42 1.52
N GLU A 34 4.13 9.62 0.99
CA GLU A 34 5.37 10.40 1.17
C GLU A 34 5.33 11.26 2.43
N ALA A 35 4.21 11.94 2.69
CA ALA A 35 4.13 12.98 3.72
C ALA A 35 3.07 12.71 4.80
N GLY A 36 2.31 11.61 4.70
CA GLY A 36 1.19 11.34 5.59
C GLY A 36 0.11 12.40 5.48
N ARG A 37 -0.13 12.94 4.28
CA ARG A 37 -1.15 13.97 4.03
C ARG A 37 -2.34 13.36 3.32
N TYR A 38 -3.41 13.07 4.06
CA TYR A 38 -4.62 12.53 3.46
C TYR A 38 -5.40 13.61 2.70
N VAL A 39 -5.68 13.34 1.43
CA VAL A 39 -6.59 14.12 0.59
C VAL A 39 -7.75 13.21 0.18
N PRO A 40 -9.02 13.56 0.46
CA PRO A 40 -10.17 12.76 0.03
C PRO A 40 -10.14 12.46 -1.46
N ALA A 41 -10.52 11.23 -1.84
CA ALA A 41 -10.38 10.74 -3.22
C ALA A 41 -11.10 11.60 -4.26
N ALA A 42 -12.30 12.11 -3.95
CA ALA A 42 -13.04 13.02 -4.83
C ALA A 42 -12.29 14.34 -5.09
N GLU A 43 -11.66 14.90 -4.06
CA GLU A 43 -10.87 16.12 -4.16
C GLU A 43 -9.58 15.88 -4.97
N ALA A 44 -8.88 14.78 -4.68
CA ALA A 44 -7.68 14.42 -5.41
C ALA A 44 -7.96 14.14 -6.90
N HIS A 45 -9.08 13.47 -7.20
CA HIS A 45 -9.55 13.24 -8.56
C HIS A 45 -9.86 14.55 -9.30
N ALA A 46 -10.55 15.49 -8.63
CA ALA A 46 -10.84 16.81 -9.19
C ALA A 46 -9.55 17.60 -9.49
N ARG A 47 -8.58 17.61 -8.56
CA ARG A 47 -7.27 18.25 -8.77
C ARG A 47 -6.48 17.64 -9.93
N ALA A 48 -6.68 16.36 -10.22
CA ALA A 48 -6.07 15.67 -11.35
C ALA A 48 -6.85 15.84 -12.68
N ASN A 49 -7.92 16.66 -12.71
CA ASN A 49 -8.82 16.78 -13.86
C ASN A 49 -9.32 15.42 -14.37
N GLY A 50 -9.51 14.46 -13.46
CA GLY A 50 -9.91 13.08 -13.78
C GLY A 50 -8.83 12.19 -14.42
N GLN A 51 -7.64 12.74 -14.73
CA GLN A 51 -6.56 11.95 -15.33
C GLN A 51 -5.93 10.99 -14.32
N LYS A 52 -6.07 9.69 -14.57
CA LYS A 52 -5.50 8.65 -13.69
C LYS A 52 -4.10 8.24 -14.14
N PRO A 53 -3.07 8.40 -13.30
CA PRO A 53 -1.75 7.84 -13.59
C PRO A 53 -1.80 6.31 -13.63
N SER A 54 -1.03 5.69 -14.53
CA SER A 54 -0.85 4.23 -14.56
C SER A 54 0.17 3.74 -13.53
N LEU A 55 1.09 4.62 -13.12
CA LEU A 55 2.12 4.40 -12.12
C LEU A 55 2.32 5.70 -11.34
N VAL A 56 2.42 5.59 -10.02
CA VAL A 56 2.83 6.67 -9.13
C VAL A 56 4.13 6.25 -8.46
N VAL A 57 5.13 7.12 -8.46
CA VAL A 57 6.40 6.89 -7.74
C VAL A 57 6.35 7.61 -6.41
N VAL A 58 6.65 6.89 -5.33
CA VAL A 58 6.70 7.40 -3.96
C VAL A 58 8.14 7.30 -3.48
N ASN A 59 8.71 8.40 -3.00
CA ASN A 59 10.03 8.42 -2.37
C ASN A 59 9.87 8.45 -0.85
N ARG A 60 9.91 7.26 -0.25
CA ARG A 60 9.74 7.09 1.20
C ARG A 60 10.94 7.66 1.95
N THR A 61 10.71 8.71 2.73
CA THR A 61 11.66 9.22 3.74
C THR A 61 11.35 8.73 5.16
N ALA A 62 10.15 8.19 5.39
CA ALA A 62 9.72 7.66 6.68
C ALA A 62 10.65 6.55 7.21
N GLY A 63 11.25 6.75 8.38
CA GLY A 63 12.22 5.82 8.98
C GLY A 63 13.60 5.84 8.33
N LYS A 64 13.92 6.85 7.51
CA LYS A 64 15.26 7.08 6.92
C LYS A 64 15.97 8.21 7.68
N ALA A 65 17.30 8.16 7.72
CA ALA A 65 18.09 9.17 8.42
C ALA A 65 18.15 10.51 7.65
N SER A 66 17.98 10.48 6.34
CA SER A 66 18.00 11.68 5.49
C SER A 66 17.11 11.51 4.24
N ALA A 67 16.78 12.63 3.60
CA ALA A 67 16.06 12.62 2.32
C ALA A 67 16.86 11.98 1.19
N SER A 68 18.20 12.05 1.23
CA SER A 68 19.08 11.37 0.27
C SER A 68 19.05 9.84 0.38
N GLU A 69 18.50 9.30 1.46
CA GLU A 69 18.28 7.86 1.68
C GLU A 69 16.85 7.43 1.38
N ALA A 70 16.07 8.28 0.69
CA ALA A 70 14.70 7.94 0.33
C ALA A 70 14.66 6.65 -0.49
N ALA A 71 13.75 5.75 -0.10
CA ALA A 71 13.54 4.49 -0.81
C ALA A 71 12.38 4.66 -1.81
N PRO A 72 12.58 4.41 -3.11
CA PRO A 72 11.51 4.50 -4.09
C PRO A 72 10.53 3.32 -3.94
N TYR A 73 9.25 3.59 -4.18
CA TYR A 73 8.18 2.61 -4.30
C TYR A 73 7.36 2.91 -5.55
N HIS A 74 6.94 1.86 -6.24
CA HIS A 74 5.95 1.95 -7.30
C HIS A 74 4.56 1.71 -6.73
N VAL A 75 3.64 2.61 -7.00
CA VAL A 75 2.23 2.47 -6.64
C VAL A 75 1.41 2.26 -7.90
N VAL A 76 0.61 1.20 -7.93
CA VAL A 76 -0.23 0.81 -9.08
C VAL A 76 -1.62 0.40 -8.61
N ASP A 77 -2.63 0.57 -9.47
CA ASP A 77 -3.98 0.08 -9.22
C ASP A 77 -4.33 -1.21 -9.99
N LYS A 78 -3.50 -1.55 -10.98
CA LYS A 78 -3.54 -2.81 -11.71
C LYS A 78 -2.45 -3.74 -11.19
N PRO A 79 -2.78 -4.94 -10.69
CA PRO A 79 -1.76 -5.88 -10.26
C PRO A 79 -0.92 -6.35 -11.47
N PRO A 80 0.32 -6.83 -11.24
CA PRO A 80 1.09 -7.48 -12.30
C PRO A 80 0.33 -8.67 -12.89
N ALA A 81 0.59 -8.99 -14.16
CA ALA A 81 -0.01 -10.17 -14.78
C ALA A 81 0.30 -11.45 -13.98
N LYS A 82 -0.62 -12.42 -13.98
CA LYS A 82 -0.40 -13.72 -13.33
C LYS A 82 0.86 -14.39 -13.90
N GLY A 83 1.74 -14.87 -13.03
CA GLY A 83 3.03 -15.46 -13.43
C GLY A 83 4.15 -14.44 -13.68
N SER A 84 3.89 -13.14 -13.63
CA SER A 84 4.94 -12.13 -13.75
C SER A 84 5.95 -12.22 -12.59
N PRO A 85 7.27 -12.10 -12.85
CA PRO A 85 8.27 -12.03 -11.78
C PRO A 85 8.08 -10.80 -10.87
N ASP A 86 7.36 -9.78 -11.33
CA ASP A 86 7.06 -8.57 -10.56
C ASP A 86 6.27 -8.83 -9.29
N TRP A 87 5.56 -9.96 -9.19
CA TRP A 87 4.91 -10.36 -7.94
C TRP A 87 5.89 -10.52 -6.77
N GLN A 88 7.17 -10.79 -7.02
CA GLN A 88 8.22 -10.80 -5.99
C GLN A 88 8.52 -9.41 -5.43
N ARG A 89 8.14 -8.35 -6.17
CA ARG A 89 8.28 -6.96 -5.74
C ARG A 89 7.03 -6.41 -5.07
N VAL A 90 5.88 -7.10 -5.13
CA VAL A 90 4.64 -6.67 -4.48
C VAL A 90 4.76 -6.87 -2.98
N VAL A 91 4.97 -5.77 -2.25
CA VAL A 91 5.23 -5.80 -0.80
C VAL A 91 4.00 -5.50 0.03
N ALA A 92 3.07 -4.70 -0.50
CA ALA A 92 1.86 -4.31 0.21
C ALA A 92 0.65 -4.12 -0.72
N VAL A 93 -0.53 -4.21 -0.12
CA VAL A 93 -1.80 -3.86 -0.75
C VAL A 93 -2.65 -3.03 0.21
N ILE A 94 -3.12 -1.87 -0.24
CA ILE A 94 -4.21 -1.15 0.42
C ILE A 94 -5.51 -1.71 -0.14
N THR A 95 -6.36 -2.26 0.71
CA THR A 95 -7.64 -2.84 0.30
C THR A 95 -8.82 -1.94 0.62
N GLN A 96 -9.84 -2.01 -0.24
CA GLN A 96 -11.16 -1.41 -0.02
C GLN A 96 -12.17 -2.39 0.63
N GLY A 97 -11.72 -3.58 1.05
CA GLY A 97 -12.58 -4.57 1.71
C GLY A 97 -13.45 -5.42 0.78
N ALA A 98 -13.27 -5.29 -0.53
CA ALA A 98 -14.04 -6.02 -1.53
C ALA A 98 -13.24 -7.18 -2.14
N LYS A 99 -13.79 -8.41 -2.05
CA LYS A 99 -13.13 -9.64 -2.55
C LYS A 99 -12.67 -9.55 -4.00
N TRP A 100 -13.45 -8.88 -4.86
CA TRP A 100 -13.14 -8.73 -6.27
C TRP A 100 -11.82 -8.01 -6.56
N GLN A 101 -11.31 -7.20 -5.62
CA GLN A 101 -10.02 -6.51 -5.74
C GLN A 101 -8.87 -7.50 -5.99
N PHE A 102 -9.00 -8.74 -5.49
CA PHE A 102 -7.95 -9.75 -5.50
C PHE A 102 -8.12 -10.81 -6.60
N LYS A 103 -9.10 -10.67 -7.50
CA LYS A 103 -9.40 -11.68 -8.54
C LYS A 103 -8.22 -12.03 -9.45
N ASP A 104 -7.32 -11.07 -9.65
CA ASP A 104 -6.16 -11.18 -10.52
C ASP A 104 -4.87 -11.53 -9.76
N PHE A 105 -4.94 -11.70 -8.43
CA PHE A 105 -3.79 -12.09 -7.62
C PHE A 105 -3.46 -13.58 -7.87
N PRO A 106 -2.17 -13.97 -7.85
CA PRO A 106 -1.74 -15.33 -8.17
C PRO A 106 -1.85 -16.29 -6.98
N PHE A 107 -2.21 -15.79 -5.79
CA PHE A 107 -2.25 -16.58 -4.57
C PHE A 107 -3.47 -17.49 -4.53
N LYS A 108 -3.26 -18.70 -4.01
CA LYS A 108 -4.32 -19.70 -3.84
C LYS A 108 -5.47 -19.11 -3.02
N GLY A 109 -6.70 -19.28 -3.51
CA GLY A 109 -7.92 -18.82 -2.82
C GLY A 109 -8.30 -17.35 -3.06
N ALA A 110 -7.39 -16.51 -3.57
CA ALA A 110 -7.61 -15.07 -3.69
C ALA A 110 -8.83 -14.72 -4.54
N ALA A 111 -9.00 -15.40 -5.70
CA ALA A 111 -10.15 -15.18 -6.57
C ALA A 111 -11.49 -15.63 -5.95
N GLN A 112 -11.45 -16.53 -4.96
CA GLN A 112 -12.63 -17.03 -4.24
C GLN A 112 -12.90 -16.23 -2.95
N GLY A 113 -12.03 -15.28 -2.60
CA GLY A 113 -12.18 -14.47 -1.39
C GLY A 113 -11.50 -15.05 -0.15
N ASP A 114 -10.73 -16.13 -0.27
CA ASP A 114 -9.82 -16.60 0.78
C ASP A 114 -8.49 -15.83 0.65
N MET A 115 -8.17 -15.06 1.69
CA MET A 115 -7.03 -14.15 1.67
C MET A 115 -5.85 -14.64 2.50
N LEU A 116 -5.88 -15.88 2.99
CA LEU A 116 -4.81 -16.42 3.83
C LEU A 116 -3.45 -16.37 3.12
N GLU A 117 -3.35 -16.95 1.92
CA GLU A 117 -2.11 -16.95 1.14
C GLU A 117 -1.77 -15.56 0.59
N THR A 118 -2.77 -14.73 0.29
CA THR A 118 -2.55 -13.33 -0.12
C THR A 118 -1.83 -12.55 0.98
N PHE A 119 -2.36 -12.53 2.20
CA PHE A 119 -1.79 -11.75 3.30
C PHE A 119 -0.60 -12.42 3.99
N ARG A 120 -0.34 -13.69 3.69
CA ARG A 120 0.96 -14.33 3.97
C ARG A 120 2.07 -13.79 3.07
N ASN A 121 1.76 -13.44 1.83
CA ASN A 121 2.72 -13.02 0.81
C ASN A 121 2.76 -11.51 0.54
N VAL A 122 1.77 -10.74 0.97
CA VAL A 122 1.66 -9.29 0.75
C VAL A 122 1.13 -8.63 2.01
N CYS A 123 1.77 -7.55 2.48
CA CYS A 123 1.32 -6.83 3.66
C CYS A 123 -0.02 -6.13 3.38
N GLY A 124 -1.07 -6.49 4.12
CA GLY A 124 -2.41 -5.95 3.91
C GLY A 124 -2.71 -4.75 4.80
N PHE A 125 -3.23 -3.68 4.20
CA PHE A 125 -3.69 -2.49 4.90
C PHE A 125 -5.15 -2.18 4.56
N TYR A 126 -5.95 -1.85 5.56
CA TYR A 126 -7.30 -1.33 5.38
C TYR A 126 -7.42 0.04 6.04
N LEU A 127 -7.71 1.06 5.24
CA LEU A 127 -7.99 2.40 5.74
C LEU A 127 -9.49 2.67 5.65
N HIS A 128 -10.04 3.31 6.66
CA HIS A 128 -11.46 3.71 6.73
C HIS A 128 -11.61 5.02 7.50
N TYR A 129 -12.77 5.67 7.44
CA TYR A 129 -13.04 6.77 8.35
C TYR A 129 -13.34 6.29 9.77
N SER A 130 -12.91 7.04 10.78
CA SER A 130 -13.05 6.68 12.19
C SER A 130 -14.50 6.52 12.66
N ASP A 131 -15.46 7.12 11.96
CA ASP A 131 -16.90 7.01 12.21
C ASP A 131 -17.57 5.88 11.43
N GLU A 132 -16.82 5.17 10.57
CA GLU A 132 -17.33 4.05 9.78
C GLU A 132 -17.07 2.72 10.47
N LYS A 133 -18.08 1.85 10.42
CA LYS A 133 -17.95 0.47 10.88
C LYS A 133 -17.08 -0.31 9.90
N VAL A 134 -16.06 -0.99 10.43
CA VAL A 134 -15.25 -1.92 9.64
C VAL A 134 -16.12 -3.09 9.17
N PRO A 135 -16.15 -3.40 7.86
CA PRO A 135 -16.89 -4.53 7.34
C PRO A 135 -16.44 -5.86 7.95
N GLU A 136 -17.36 -6.80 8.11
CA GLU A 136 -17.06 -8.15 8.62
C GLU A 136 -16.07 -8.89 7.71
N THR A 137 -16.18 -8.69 6.39
CA THR A 137 -15.24 -9.25 5.40
C THR A 137 -13.78 -8.89 5.72
N VAL A 138 -13.53 -7.63 6.09
CA VAL A 138 -12.21 -7.13 6.45
C VAL A 138 -11.77 -7.66 7.82
N SER A 139 -12.71 -7.83 8.74
CA SER A 139 -12.41 -8.34 10.08
C SER A 139 -11.89 -9.78 10.05
N ASN A 140 -12.27 -10.56 9.04
CA ASN A 140 -11.79 -11.92 8.81
C ASN A 140 -10.47 -11.99 8.02
N TRP A 141 -9.92 -10.85 7.62
CA TRP A 141 -8.67 -10.79 6.87
C TRP A 141 -7.50 -10.39 7.77
N ASN A 142 -6.31 -10.95 7.50
CA ASN A 142 -5.08 -10.55 8.17
C ASN A 142 -4.55 -9.23 7.60
N VAL A 143 -5.26 -8.13 7.87
CA VAL A 143 -4.89 -6.78 7.46
C VAL A 143 -4.77 -5.85 8.66
N LYS A 144 -3.81 -4.93 8.62
CA LYS A 144 -3.71 -3.87 9.61
C LYS A 144 -4.69 -2.75 9.26
N ARG A 145 -5.51 -2.37 10.24
CA ARG A 145 -6.59 -1.39 10.09
C ARG A 145 -6.14 -0.04 10.62
N TYR A 146 -6.42 1.02 9.87
CA TYR A 146 -6.11 2.40 10.24
C TYR A 146 -7.34 3.30 10.03
N ALA A 147 -7.71 4.02 11.06
CA ALA A 147 -8.84 4.93 11.06
C ALA A 147 -8.37 6.37 10.80
N LEU A 148 -8.85 6.98 9.72
CA LEU A 148 -8.63 8.38 9.37
C LEU A 148 -9.80 9.24 9.84
N HIS A 149 -9.54 10.48 10.27
CA HIS A 149 -10.63 11.40 10.58
C HIS A 149 -11.15 12.07 9.30
N ARG A 150 -12.44 12.42 9.24
CA ARG A 150 -12.98 13.14 8.06
C ARG A 150 -12.37 14.51 7.85
N THR A 151 -12.10 15.23 8.94
CA THR A 151 -11.63 16.63 8.90
C THR A 151 -10.29 16.87 9.59
N ASN A 152 -9.91 16.02 10.54
CA ASN A 152 -8.77 16.30 11.40
C ASN A 152 -7.54 15.52 10.92
N ARG A 153 -6.51 16.25 10.49
CA ARG A 153 -5.34 15.68 9.78
C ARG A 153 -4.13 15.45 10.68
N HIS A 154 -4.17 15.83 11.96
CA HIS A 154 -3.02 15.73 12.88
C HIS A 154 -2.44 14.31 13.02
N ASN A 155 -3.27 13.28 12.83
CA ASN A 155 -2.88 11.89 12.99
C ASN A 155 -2.45 11.20 11.69
N ASP A 156 -2.65 11.82 10.53
CA ASP A 156 -2.41 11.17 9.23
C ASP A 156 -0.93 10.79 9.07
N THR A 157 -0.02 11.68 9.49
CA THR A 157 1.43 11.41 9.51
C THR A 157 1.76 10.24 10.42
N LYS A 158 1.16 10.18 11.62
CA LYS A 158 1.36 9.05 12.54
C LYS A 158 0.88 7.73 11.93
N ILE A 159 -0.29 7.74 11.27
CA ILE A 159 -0.83 6.56 10.59
C ILE A 159 0.13 6.08 9.50
N MET A 160 0.64 6.99 8.66
CA MET A 160 1.60 6.66 7.61
C MET A 160 2.90 6.07 8.21
N LEU A 161 3.43 6.65 9.30
CA LEU A 161 4.62 6.13 9.98
C LEU A 161 4.38 4.71 10.53
N ASP A 162 3.24 4.47 11.17
CA ASP A 162 2.87 3.15 11.70
C ASP A 162 2.67 2.12 10.57
N MET A 163 2.11 2.54 9.43
CA MET A 163 1.99 1.70 8.22
C MET A 163 3.37 1.24 7.74
N TYR A 164 4.33 2.15 7.62
CA TYR A 164 5.69 1.79 7.22
C TYR A 164 6.41 0.92 8.25
N HIS A 165 6.23 1.19 9.55
CA HIS A 165 6.78 0.32 10.59
C HIS A 165 6.22 -1.11 10.49
N THR A 166 4.92 -1.24 10.23
CA THR A 166 4.26 -2.53 9.98
C THR A 166 4.83 -3.22 8.74
N LEU A 167 5.03 -2.46 7.66
CA LEU A 167 5.62 -2.96 6.41
C LEU A 167 7.06 -3.44 6.61
N ASP A 168 7.88 -2.68 7.32
CA ASP A 168 9.27 -3.04 7.60
C ASP A 168 9.36 -4.33 8.40
N THR A 169 8.54 -4.43 9.45
CA THR A 169 8.45 -5.65 10.27
C THR A 169 8.07 -6.86 9.42
N PHE A 170 7.06 -6.70 8.56
CA PHE A 170 6.64 -7.73 7.63
C PHE A 170 7.76 -8.15 6.67
N LEU A 171 8.44 -7.20 6.04
CA LEU A 171 9.49 -7.47 5.05
C LEU A 171 10.76 -8.07 5.67
N LEU A 172 11.13 -7.64 6.89
CA LEU A 172 12.23 -8.23 7.66
C LEU A 172 11.93 -9.67 8.06
N SER A 173 10.71 -9.96 8.55
CA SER A 173 10.30 -11.33 8.90
C SER A 173 10.37 -12.31 7.72
N ARG A 174 10.14 -11.78 6.50
CA ARG A 174 10.20 -12.54 5.24
C ARG A 174 11.59 -12.55 4.60
N LYS A 175 12.60 -11.95 5.25
CA LYS A 175 13.97 -11.84 4.74
C LYS A 175 14.02 -11.25 3.32
N SER A 176 13.21 -10.22 3.08
CA SER A 176 13.10 -9.58 1.77
C SER A 176 14.46 -9.11 1.24
N SER A 177 14.72 -9.42 -0.04
CA SER A 177 15.92 -9.01 -0.77
C SER A 177 15.80 -7.63 -1.40
N LEU A 178 14.66 -6.94 -1.23
CA LEU A 178 14.43 -5.60 -1.75
C LEU A 178 15.12 -4.54 -0.88
N SER A 179 15.38 -3.37 -1.48
CA SER A 179 15.66 -2.14 -0.74
C SER A 179 14.33 -1.43 -0.49
N PHE A 180 14.01 -1.12 0.77
CA PHE A 180 12.72 -0.61 1.19
C PHE A 180 12.86 0.33 2.39
#